data_AF-A0A3B0SVB8-F1
#
_entry.id   AF-A0A3B0SVB8-F1
#
_cell.length_a   1.000
_cell.length_b   1.000
_cell.length_c   1.000
_cell.angle_alpha   90.00
_cell.angle_beta   90.00
_cell.angle_gamma   90.00
#
_symmetry.space_group_name_H-M   'P 1'
#
loop_
_entity.id
_entity.type
_entity.pdbx_description
1 polymer ?
#
loop_
_entity_poly.entity_id
_entity_poly.type
_entity_poly.pdbx_seq_one_letter_code
_entity_poly.pdbx_strand_id
1 'polypeptide(L)' 'MSAAARATFVNIGERTNVTGSAKFRKLIKDGRYEDGLAVARQQVENGAQVIDVNMDEGMLDGVEAMQTFLRLIAS' A
#
# COMPACT_ATOMS: atom_id res chain seq x y z
N MET A 1 13.11 -25.99 20.33
CA MET A 1 12.58 -25.03 19.33
C MET A 1 11.67 -24.07 20.06
N SER A 2 11.95 -22.78 20.03
CA SER A 2 10.98 -21.78 20.50
C SER A 2 9.80 -21.82 19.55
N ALA A 3 8.57 -21.93 20.06
CA ALA A 3 7.39 -21.64 19.26
C ALA A 3 7.58 -20.23 18.68
N ALA A 4 7.48 -20.09 17.35
CA ALA A 4 7.46 -18.77 16.74
C ALA A 4 6.28 -18.03 17.37
N ALA A 5 6.55 -16.92 18.05
CA ALA A 5 5.51 -16.08 18.63
C ALA A 5 4.60 -15.64 17.48
N ARG A 6 3.41 -16.24 17.39
CA ARG A 6 2.39 -15.75 16.45
C ARG A 6 1.96 -14.37 16.94
N ALA A 7 1.98 -13.40 16.03
CA ALA A 7 1.44 -12.08 16.33
C ALA A 7 -0.02 -12.25 16.80
N THR A 8 -0.31 -11.79 18.01
CA THR A 8 -1.66 -11.83 18.59
C THR A 8 -2.54 -10.70 18.04
N PHE A 9 -1.91 -9.67 17.46
CA PHE A 9 -2.56 -8.59 16.74
C PHE A 9 -1.78 -8.29 15.45
N VAL A 10 -2.50 -8.10 14.34
CA VAL A 10 -1.93 -7.81 13.02
C VAL A 10 -2.44 -6.46 12.55
N ASN A 11 -1.54 -5.48 12.53
CA ASN A 11 -1.80 -4.16 11.98
C ASN A 11 -1.82 -4.26 10.45
N ILE A 12 -2.93 -3.84 9.84
CA ILE A 12 -3.07 -3.68 8.40
C ILE A 12 -2.90 -2.18 8.09
N GLY A 13 -1.88 -1.81 7.33
CA GLY A 13 -1.64 -0.44 6.92
C GLY A 13 -2.65 0.00 5.85
N GLU A 14 -3.46 1.02 6.14
CA GLU A 14 -4.57 1.50 5.31
C GLU A 14 -4.23 2.66 4.34
N ARG A 15 -3.02 3.24 4.44
CA ARG A 15 -2.71 4.53 3.78
C ARG A 15 -2.42 4.43 2.28
N THR A 16 -2.29 3.22 1.76
CA THR A 16 -2.14 2.84 0.33
C THR A 16 -3.52 2.68 -0.33
N ASN A 17 -4.39 3.65 -0.09
CA ASN A 17 -5.79 3.65 -0.52
C ASN A 17 -6.12 4.96 -1.23
N VAL A 18 -6.43 4.89 -2.53
CA VAL A 18 -6.70 6.07 -3.38
C VAL A 18 -7.94 6.84 -2.90
N THR A 19 -8.96 6.15 -2.41
CA THR A 19 -10.15 6.80 -1.86
C THR A 19 -9.86 7.41 -0.47
N GLY A 20 -9.20 6.65 0.41
CA GLY A 20 -8.99 7.02 1.82
C GLY A 20 -7.82 7.97 2.10
N SER A 21 -6.86 8.11 1.18
CA SER A 21 -5.63 8.89 1.40
C SER A 21 -5.43 9.95 0.33
N ALA A 22 -5.59 11.23 0.69
CA ALA A 22 -5.38 12.35 -0.24
C ALA A 22 -3.95 12.41 -0.80
N LYS A 23 -2.96 12.07 0.03
CA LYS A 23 -1.56 11.99 -0.38
C LYS A 23 -1.37 10.87 -1.40
N PHE A 24 -1.83 9.65 -1.09
CA PHE A 24 -1.65 8.51 -1.97
C PHE A 24 -2.38 8.70 -3.30
N ARG A 25 -3.63 9.19 -3.25
CA ARG A 25 -4.40 9.55 -4.45
C ARG A 25 -3.64 10.47 -5.39
N LYS A 26 -3.05 11.55 -4.85
CA LYS A 26 -2.27 12.49 -5.66
C LYS A 26 -1.11 11.79 -6.35
N LEU A 27 -0.36 10.97 -5.63
CA LEU A 27 0.79 10.26 -6.18
C LEU A 27 0.39 9.30 -7.30
N ILE A 28 -0.65 8.49 -7.10
CA ILE A 28 -1.11 7.53 -8.11
C ILE A 28 -1.68 8.24 -9.35
N LYS A 29 -2.49 9.29 -9.18
CA LYS A 29 -3.05 10.06 -10.31
C LYS A 29 -1.96 10.81 -11.09
N ASP A 30 -0.88 11.22 -10.43
CA ASP A 30 0.27 11.87 -11.05
C ASP A 30 1.29 10.85 -11.63
N GLY A 31 1.01 9.54 -11.58
CA GLY A 31 1.90 8.48 -12.06
C GLY A 31 3.16 8.26 -11.20
N ARG A 32 3.21 8.84 -10.01
CA ARG A 32 4.35 8.81 -9.08
C ARG A 32 4.32 7.56 -8.20
N TYR A 33 4.36 6.38 -8.81
CA TYR A 33 4.25 5.10 -8.11
C TYR A 33 5.40 4.85 -7.12
N GLU A 34 6.63 5.27 -7.43
CA GLU A 34 7.80 5.16 -6.54
C GLU A 34 7.59 5.92 -5.21
N ASP A 35 7.06 7.14 -5.28
CA ASP A 35 6.70 7.89 -4.07
C ASP A 35 5.53 7.22 -3.32
N GLY A 36 4.66 6.52 -4.05
CA GLY A 36 3.63 5.64 -3.47
C GLY A 36 4.24 4.48 -2.68
N LEU A 37 5.34 3.88 -3.15
CA LEU A 37 6.05 2.82 -2.41
C LEU A 37 6.62 3.36 -1.09
N ALA A 38 7.06 4.62 -1.05
CA ALA A 38 7.49 5.24 0.19
C ALA A 38 6.37 5.32 1.23
N VAL A 39 5.10 5.50 0.81
CA VAL A 39 3.93 5.42 1.71
C VAL A 39 3.76 4.01 2.26
N ALA A 40 3.86 2.98 1.41
CA ALA A 40 3.80 1.58 1.85
C ALA A 40 4.93 1.23 2.83
N ARG A 41 6.17 1.61 2.49
CA ARG A 41 7.36 1.38 3.32
C ARG A 41 7.25 2.05 4.68
N GLN A 42 6.82 3.30 4.72
CA GLN A 42 6.62 4.03 5.97
C GLN A 42 5.58 3.34 6.87
N GLN A 43 4.57 2.68 6.32
CA GLN A 43 3.61 1.90 7.13
C GLN A 43 4.28 0.67 7.75
N VAL A 44 5.11 -0.05 6.99
CA VAL A 44 5.88 -1.20 7.50
C VAL A 44 6.85 -0.77 8.60
N GLU A 45 7.59 0.32 8.37
CA GLU A 45 8.50 0.91 9.37
C GLU A 45 7.77 1.34 10.65
N ASN A 46 6.49 1.71 10.54
CA ASN A 46 5.63 2.05 11.67
C ASN A 46 4.85 0.84 12.25
N GLY A 47 5.20 -0.39 11.87
CA GLY A 47 4.68 -1.61 12.49
C GLY A 47 3.49 -2.27 11.78
N ALA A 48 3.13 -1.83 10.57
CA ALA A 48 2.19 -2.58 9.74
C ALA A 48 2.81 -3.91 9.30
N GLN A 49 2.11 -5.01 9.57
CA GLN A 49 2.52 -6.36 9.19
C GLN A 49 1.95 -6.78 7.83
N VAL A 50 0.84 -6.16 7.45
CA VAL A 50 0.19 -6.30 6.14
C VAL A 50 -0.11 -4.90 5.62
N ILE A 51 -0.11 -4.74 4.30
CA ILE A 51 -0.50 -3.49 3.63
C ILE A 51 -1.78 -3.76 2.85
N ASP A 52 -2.81 -2.96 3.11
CA ASP A 52 -4.02 -2.92 2.28
C ASP A 52 -3.80 -2.02 1.07
N VAL A 53 -4.19 -2.45 -0.12
CA VAL A 53 -4.02 -1.66 -1.35
C VAL A 53 -5.39 -1.48 -2.00
N ASN A 54 -5.77 -0.22 -2.20
CA ASN A 54 -6.99 0.14 -2.90
C ASN A 54 -6.68 1.17 -3.99
N MET A 55 -7.01 0.80 -5.23
CA MET A 55 -6.80 1.60 -6.44
C MET A 55 -8.13 2.03 -7.08
N ASP A 56 -9.24 1.93 -6.35
CA ASP A 56 -10.56 2.30 -6.87
C ASP A 56 -10.73 3.82 -6.82
N GLU A 57 -10.86 4.42 -8.00
CA GLU A 57 -11.27 5.82 -8.19
C GLU A 57 -11.84 6.00 -9.60
N GLY A 58 -12.86 6.86 -9.75
CA GLY A 58 -13.64 6.94 -10.99
C GLY A 58 -12.88 7.36 -12.26
N MET A 59 -11.68 7.94 -12.14
CA MET A 59 -10.86 8.39 -13.26
C MET A 59 -9.60 7.53 -13.47
N LEU A 60 -9.47 6.43 -12.74
CA LEU A 60 -8.30 5.55 -12.77
C LEU A 60 -8.66 4.20 -13.41
N ASP A 61 -7.76 3.64 -14.23
CA ASP A 61 -7.82 2.19 -14.49
C ASP A 61 -7.30 1.46 -13.24
N GLY A 62 -8.23 1.04 -12.38
CA GLY A 62 -7.92 0.37 -11.12
C GLY A 62 -7.14 -0.93 -11.30
N VAL A 63 -7.39 -1.69 -12.37
CA VAL A 63 -6.71 -2.98 -12.62
C VAL A 63 -5.26 -2.74 -13.04
N GLU A 64 -5.04 -1.82 -13.98
CA GLU A 64 -3.70 -1.46 -14.44
C GLU A 64 -2.86 -0.85 -13.29
N ALA A 65 -3.44 0.07 -12.52
CA ALA A 65 -2.76 0.69 -11.39
C ALA A 65 -2.43 -0.32 -10.28
N MET A 66 -3.33 -1.25 -9.98
CA MET A 66 -3.09 -2.33 -9.02
C MET A 66 -1.92 -3.20 -9.47
N GLN A 67 -1.92 -3.66 -10.73
CA GLN A 67 -0.83 -4.49 -11.25
C GLN A 67 0.51 -3.75 -11.22
N THR A 68 0.52 -2.49 -11.61
CA THR A 68 1.72 -1.64 -11.63
C THR A 68 2.29 -1.51 -10.21
N PHE A 69 1.47 -1.12 -9.25
CA PHE A 69 1.92 -0.89 -7.88
C PHE A 69 2.38 -2.19 -7.19
N LEU A 70 1.66 -3.30 -7.35
CA LEU A 70 2.05 -4.58 -6.75
C LEU A 70 3.33 -5.16 -7.36
N ARG A 71 3.56 -4.99 -8.67
CA ARG A 71 4.83 -5.40 -9.31
C ARG A 71 6.02 -4.59 -8.79
N LEU A 72 5.83 -3.30 -8.55
CA LEU A 72 6.86 -2.44 -7.95
C LEU A 72 7.13 -2.76 -6.48
N ILE A 73 6.14 -3.23 -5.72
CA ILE A 73 6.38 -3.74 -4.35
C ILE A 73 7.27 -5.00 -4.38
N ALA A 74 7.17 -5.82 -5.43
CA ALA A 74 7.88 -7.08 -5.56
C ALA A 74 9.28 -6.96 -6.18
N SER A 75 9.66 -5.80 -6.72
CA SER A 75 10.97 -5.54 -7.33
C SER A 75 12.01 -5.10 -6.31
#